data_AF-A0A968NM43-F1
#
_entry.id   AF-A0A968NM43-F1
#
_cell.length_a   1.000
_cell.length_b   1.000
_cell.length_c   1.000
_cell.angle_alpha   90.00
_cell.angle_beta   90.00
_cell.angle_gamma   90.00
#
_symmetry.space_group_name_H-M   'P 1'
#
loop_
_entity.id
_entity.type
_entity.pdbx_description
1 polymer ?
#
loop_
_entity_poly.entity_id
_entity_poly.type
_entity_poly.pdbx_seq_one_letter_code
_entity_poly.pdbx_strand_id
1 'polypeptide(L)'
;MSRKILLRSILIFSLALTSFFYTPQLLIAQNSSSGRIRFTPPPPPERGEPTGRSQGGASRGCESTALVPLTQTKNGELFWGLTVAQHPTFWFHIPRRLTKNDAIELTLLDESEKEVYKTKFIAPNTPKGIISLSVPSKQPPLEIGKIYTWSFSIFCDYKNVEDKPGTVKGKIQRVALSPALQTQLASAKSPLEQASIYAQNSLWFDTMTTLGTSIRTSGKKHTSLTTAWNDLLKQANLKNSISEPITPCCKVP
;
A
#
# COMPACT_ATOMS: atom_id res chain seq x y z
N MET A 1 8.72 -4.91 110.41
CA MET A 1 9.60 -3.82 109.94
C MET A 1 10.75 -4.44 109.15
N SER A 2 10.64 -4.57 107.83
CA SER A 2 11.75 -4.45 106.86
C SER A 2 11.26 -4.72 105.43
N ARG A 3 11.73 -3.90 104.51
CA ARG A 3 11.19 -3.59 103.18
C ARG A 3 11.56 -4.65 102.13
N LYS A 4 10.63 -4.95 101.21
CA LYS A 4 10.88 -5.69 99.96
C LYS A 4 11.28 -4.71 98.84
N ILE A 5 12.26 -5.12 98.04
CA ILE A 5 12.91 -4.39 96.95
C ILE A 5 12.03 -4.46 95.68
N LEU A 6 11.82 -3.32 95.02
CA LEU A 6 11.17 -3.20 93.71
C LEU A 6 12.21 -3.32 92.59
N LEU A 7 12.06 -4.28 91.68
CA LEU A 7 12.78 -4.31 90.39
C LEU A 7 11.99 -3.48 89.36
N ARG A 8 12.68 -2.56 88.67
CA ARG A 8 12.17 -1.81 87.51
C ARG A 8 12.68 -2.47 86.23
N SER A 9 11.78 -2.93 85.36
CA SER A 9 12.09 -3.37 84.00
C SER A 9 12.22 -2.15 83.07
N ILE A 10 13.28 -2.13 82.26
CA ILE A 10 13.53 -1.13 81.22
C ILE A 10 13.28 -1.79 79.86
N LEU A 11 12.33 -1.26 79.08
CA LEU A 11 12.11 -1.63 77.67
C LEU A 11 12.90 -0.69 76.77
N ILE A 12 13.76 -1.23 75.91
CA ILE A 12 14.49 -0.51 74.88
C ILE A 12 13.80 -0.80 73.53
N PHE A 13 13.30 0.25 72.88
CA PHE A 13 12.64 0.18 71.58
C PHE A 13 13.62 0.67 70.50
N SER A 14 14.08 -0.21 69.62
CA SER A 14 14.98 0.11 68.50
C SER A 14 14.17 0.43 67.24
N LEU A 15 14.24 1.68 66.76
CA LEU A 15 13.69 2.08 65.45
C LEU A 15 14.72 1.81 64.35
N ALA A 16 14.38 0.96 63.39
CA ALA A 16 15.12 0.82 62.14
C ALA A 16 14.56 1.79 61.09
N LEU A 17 15.40 2.73 60.61
CA LEU A 17 15.08 3.59 59.45
C LEU A 17 15.42 2.82 58.17
N THR A 18 14.42 2.48 57.36
CA THR A 18 14.61 1.98 55.99
C THR A 18 14.52 3.14 55.01
N SER A 19 15.64 3.48 54.38
CA SER A 19 15.70 4.47 53.30
C SER A 19 15.21 3.86 51.99
N PHE A 20 14.05 4.30 51.51
CA PHE A 20 13.54 3.98 50.18
C PHE A 20 14.27 4.84 49.13
N PHE A 21 15.14 4.22 48.34
CA PHE A 21 15.74 4.84 47.16
C PHE A 21 14.73 4.83 46.00
N TYR A 22 14.06 5.95 45.78
CA TYR A 22 13.24 6.16 44.59
C TYR A 22 14.14 6.40 43.38
N THR A 23 14.25 5.41 42.49
CA THR A 23 14.85 5.61 41.17
C THR A 23 13.82 6.26 40.26
N PRO A 24 14.10 7.42 39.63
CA PRO A 24 13.17 8.02 38.69
C PRO A 24 13.14 7.15 37.43
N GLN A 25 12.00 6.49 37.17
CA GLN A 25 11.78 5.83 35.89
C GLN A 25 11.71 6.90 34.80
N LEU A 26 12.68 6.89 33.89
CA LEU A 26 12.61 7.58 32.61
C LEU A 26 11.44 6.99 31.80
N LEU A 27 10.33 7.71 31.75
CA LEU A 27 9.24 7.42 30.82
C LEU A 27 9.72 7.77 29.40
N ILE A 28 10.21 6.75 28.67
CA ILE A 28 10.35 6.86 27.23
C ILE A 28 8.94 6.96 26.66
N ALA A 29 8.56 8.14 26.18
CA ALA A 29 7.36 8.33 25.38
C ALA A 29 7.52 7.50 24.10
N GLN A 30 6.94 6.30 24.08
CA GLN A 30 6.78 5.56 22.84
C GLN A 30 5.74 6.30 22.00
N ASN A 31 6.22 7.12 21.07
CA ASN A 31 5.40 7.69 20.01
C ASN A 31 4.94 6.54 19.12
N SER A 32 3.91 5.84 19.58
CA SER A 32 3.21 4.84 18.80
C SER A 32 2.54 5.61 17.66
N SER A 33 3.17 5.57 16.48
CA SER A 33 2.52 6.00 15.25
C SER A 33 1.27 5.14 15.12
N SER A 34 0.13 5.69 15.56
CA SER A 34 -1.19 5.16 15.24
C SER A 34 -1.16 4.79 13.77
N GLY A 35 -1.54 3.55 13.41
CA GLY A 35 -1.41 2.99 12.05
C GLY A 35 -2.22 3.71 10.97
N ARG A 36 -2.61 4.96 11.19
CA ARG A 36 -3.30 5.86 10.29
C ARG A 36 -2.31 6.47 9.31
N ILE A 37 -2.48 6.12 8.05
CA ILE A 37 -1.78 6.75 6.93
C ILE A 37 -2.68 7.84 6.32
N ARG A 38 -2.09 8.98 5.94
CA ARG A 38 -2.79 10.07 5.24
C ARG A 38 -2.16 10.27 3.87
N PHE A 39 -2.96 10.15 2.83
CA PHE A 39 -2.56 10.40 1.46
C PHE A 39 -2.89 11.83 1.05
N THR A 40 -1.91 12.51 0.46
CA THR A 40 -2.11 13.83 -0.14
C THR A 40 -2.17 13.64 -1.66
N PRO A 41 -3.34 13.79 -2.31
CA PRO A 41 -3.44 13.58 -3.75
C PRO A 41 -2.64 14.65 -4.52
N PRO A 42 -1.96 14.27 -5.63
CA PRO A 42 -1.33 15.25 -6.52
C PRO A 42 -2.40 16.06 -7.26
N PRO A 43 -2.06 17.23 -7.83
CA PRO A 43 -2.95 17.90 -8.75
C PRO A 43 -3.29 16.97 -9.94
N PRO A 44 -4.51 17.07 -10.50
CA PRO A 44 -4.85 16.35 -11.72
C PRO A 44 -3.89 16.73 -12.86
N PRO A 45 -3.57 15.80 -13.77
CA PRO A 45 -2.77 16.15 -14.94
C PRO A 45 -3.58 17.11 -15.81
N GLU A 46 -2.93 18.16 -16.36
CA GLU A 46 -3.59 19.13 -17.24
C GLU A 46 -4.17 18.48 -18.51
N ARG A 47 -3.61 17.32 -18.92
CA ARG A 47 -4.01 16.54 -20.09
C ARG A 47 -4.55 15.17 -19.68
N GLY A 48 -5.87 15.04 -19.66
CA GLY A 48 -6.56 13.78 -19.38
C GLY A 48 -7.71 13.55 -20.36
N GLU A 49 -7.75 12.37 -20.96
CA GLU A 49 -9.00 11.81 -21.45
C GLU A 49 -9.67 11.06 -20.30
N PRO A 50 -11.00 11.06 -20.21
CA PRO A 50 -11.70 10.25 -19.22
C PRO A 50 -11.33 8.78 -19.38
N THR A 51 -10.93 8.13 -18.29
CA THR A 51 -10.70 6.68 -18.26
C THR A 51 -11.87 5.91 -17.66
N GLY A 52 -12.86 6.62 -17.12
CA GLY A 52 -14.11 6.04 -16.63
C GLY A 52 -15.03 5.66 -17.79
N ARG A 53 -15.02 4.39 -18.21
CA ARG A 53 -16.21 3.81 -18.81
C ARG A 53 -17.13 3.38 -17.68
N SER A 54 -18.34 3.96 -17.66
CA SER A 54 -19.51 3.34 -17.06
C SER A 54 -19.65 1.91 -17.57
N GLN A 55 -19.91 0.97 -16.66
CA GLN A 55 -20.17 -0.44 -16.95
C GLN A 55 -21.15 -0.58 -18.12
N GLY A 56 -20.65 -0.98 -19.28
CA GLY A 56 -21.48 -1.48 -20.38
C GLY A 56 -22.05 -2.83 -19.98
N GLY A 57 -23.38 -2.99 -20.08
CA GLY A 57 -24.12 -4.16 -19.63
C GLY A 57 -23.69 -5.46 -20.33
N ALA A 58 -22.94 -6.28 -19.60
CA ALA A 58 -22.84 -7.74 -19.63
C ALA A 58 -21.49 -8.16 -18.99
N SER A 59 -21.31 -7.92 -17.70
CA SER A 59 -20.04 -8.22 -17.01
C SER A 59 -19.82 -9.73 -16.89
N ARG A 60 -18.98 -10.30 -17.74
CA ARG A 60 -18.61 -11.74 -17.76
C ARG A 60 -17.63 -12.14 -16.63
N GLY A 61 -17.62 -11.42 -15.50
CA GLY A 61 -16.76 -11.72 -14.36
C GLY A 61 -15.25 -11.48 -14.56
N CYS A 62 -14.85 -10.76 -15.61
CA CYS A 62 -13.46 -10.31 -15.87
C CYS A 62 -13.23 -8.83 -15.53
N GLU A 63 -14.21 -8.14 -14.97
CA GLU A 63 -14.09 -6.74 -14.55
C GLU A 63 -13.23 -6.62 -13.28
N SER A 64 -11.94 -6.33 -13.46
CA SER A 64 -11.03 -6.03 -12.36
C SER A 64 -11.24 -4.62 -11.82
N THR A 65 -10.81 -4.38 -10.58
CA THR A 65 -10.73 -3.03 -10.02
C THR A 65 -9.26 -2.60 -9.88
N ALA A 66 -8.89 -1.45 -10.46
CA ALA A 66 -7.58 -0.86 -10.21
C ALA A 66 -7.55 -0.26 -8.80
N LEU A 67 -6.50 -0.55 -8.03
CA LEU A 67 -6.32 0.04 -6.70
C LEU A 67 -5.59 1.39 -6.82
N VAL A 68 -6.22 2.32 -7.53
CA VAL A 68 -5.73 3.68 -7.82
C VAL A 68 -6.86 4.66 -7.54
N PRO A 69 -6.60 5.83 -6.91
CA PRO A 69 -7.63 6.82 -6.66
C PRO A 69 -8.19 7.37 -7.98
N LEU A 70 -9.50 7.53 -8.01
CA LEU A 70 -10.19 8.20 -9.09
C LEU A 70 -10.08 9.72 -8.88
N THR A 71 -9.47 10.40 -9.82
CA THR A 71 -9.23 11.86 -9.77
C THR A 71 -10.18 12.57 -10.71
N GLN A 72 -10.83 13.62 -10.23
CA GLN A 72 -11.67 14.50 -11.03
C GLN A 72 -10.80 15.41 -11.90
N THR A 73 -11.10 15.48 -13.18
CA THR A 73 -10.43 16.34 -14.16
C THR A 73 -11.45 17.21 -14.87
N LYS A 74 -10.99 18.22 -15.63
CA LYS A 74 -11.87 19.04 -16.48
C LYS A 74 -12.65 18.21 -17.51
N ASN A 75 -12.09 17.07 -17.93
CA ASN A 75 -12.63 16.23 -19.01
C ASN A 75 -13.31 14.94 -18.49
N GLY A 76 -13.58 14.86 -17.19
CA GLY A 76 -14.19 13.70 -16.54
C GLY A 76 -13.26 13.03 -15.52
N GLU A 77 -13.41 11.72 -15.32
CA GLU A 77 -12.72 10.98 -14.26
C GLU A 77 -11.55 10.15 -14.80
N LEU A 78 -10.43 10.15 -14.07
CA LEU A 78 -9.20 9.47 -14.43
C LEU A 78 -8.57 8.73 -13.24
N PHE A 79 -8.17 7.48 -13.42
CA PHE A 79 -7.26 6.83 -12.47
C PHE A 79 -5.85 7.41 -12.62
N TRP A 80 -5.32 8.04 -11.57
CA TRP A 80 -4.09 8.84 -11.63
C TRP A 80 -3.22 8.67 -10.39
N GLY A 81 -1.90 8.75 -10.55
CA GLY A 81 -0.96 8.80 -9.44
C GLY A 81 0.48 9.05 -9.87
N LEU A 82 1.32 9.39 -8.88
CA LEU A 82 2.75 9.62 -9.07
C LEU A 82 3.57 8.43 -8.56
N THR A 83 4.76 8.27 -9.11
CA THR A 83 5.77 7.35 -8.59
C THR A 83 7.18 7.91 -8.68
N VAL A 84 8.09 7.46 -7.81
CA VAL A 84 9.55 7.65 -7.98
C VAL A 84 10.24 6.43 -8.59
N ALA A 85 9.55 5.28 -8.60
CA ALA A 85 10.09 4.03 -9.11
C ALA A 85 10.41 4.10 -10.60
N GLN A 86 11.58 3.56 -10.97
CA GLN A 86 11.96 3.41 -12.38
C GLN A 86 11.08 2.36 -13.07
N HIS A 87 10.72 1.32 -12.33
CA HIS A 87 9.90 0.20 -12.76
C HIS A 87 8.76 0.01 -11.74
N PRO A 88 7.61 0.66 -11.96
CA PRO A 88 6.54 0.70 -10.98
C PRO A 88 5.86 -0.66 -10.78
N THR A 89 5.17 -0.80 -9.65
CA THR A 89 4.29 -1.92 -9.36
C THR A 89 2.85 -1.44 -9.29
N PHE A 90 1.97 -2.14 -10.00
CA PHE A 90 0.54 -1.87 -10.06
C PHE A 90 -0.23 -2.88 -9.23
N TRP A 91 -1.34 -2.44 -8.63
CA TRP A 91 -2.15 -3.25 -7.73
C TRP A 91 -3.60 -3.31 -8.22
N PHE A 92 -4.15 -4.52 -8.30
CA PHE A 92 -5.48 -4.78 -8.85
C PHE A 92 -6.24 -5.74 -7.96
N HIS A 93 -7.55 -5.56 -7.84
CA HIS A 93 -8.45 -6.59 -7.33
C HIS A 93 -9.01 -7.40 -8.50
N ILE A 94 -8.88 -8.72 -8.41
CA ILE A 94 -9.48 -9.67 -9.34
C ILE A 94 -10.76 -10.26 -8.71
N PRO A 95 -11.90 -10.24 -9.43
CA PRO A 95 -13.20 -10.53 -8.83
C PRO A 95 -13.48 -12.03 -8.65
N ARG A 96 -12.71 -12.90 -9.32
CA ARG A 96 -12.85 -14.35 -9.28
C ARG A 96 -11.50 -15.05 -9.41
N ARG A 97 -11.48 -16.36 -9.18
CA ARG A 97 -10.31 -17.21 -9.46
C ARG A 97 -10.04 -17.26 -10.97
N LEU A 98 -8.76 -17.12 -11.33
CA LEU A 98 -8.28 -17.30 -12.70
C LEU A 98 -8.01 -18.78 -12.99
N THR A 99 -8.33 -19.18 -14.21
CA THR A 99 -8.25 -20.54 -14.75
C THR A 99 -7.21 -20.60 -15.86
N LYS A 100 -6.99 -21.81 -16.40
CA LYS A 100 -6.08 -22.02 -17.55
C LYS A 100 -6.57 -21.38 -18.86
N ASN A 101 -7.83 -20.94 -18.92
CA ASN A 101 -8.42 -20.27 -20.07
C ASN A 101 -8.38 -18.73 -19.92
N ASP A 102 -7.95 -18.24 -18.76
CA ASP A 102 -7.83 -16.81 -18.51
C ASP A 102 -6.41 -16.34 -18.81
N ALA A 103 -6.27 -15.12 -19.33
CA ALA A 103 -4.99 -14.44 -19.47
C ALA A 103 -5.05 -13.04 -18.88
N ILE A 104 -3.94 -12.57 -18.35
CA ILE A 104 -3.75 -11.19 -17.92
C ILE A 104 -2.84 -10.50 -18.90
N GLU A 105 -3.14 -9.24 -19.21
CA GLU A 105 -2.24 -8.34 -19.93
C GLU A 105 -2.03 -7.05 -19.13
N LEU A 106 -0.77 -6.62 -19.03
CA LEU A 106 -0.38 -5.30 -18.52
C LEU A 106 0.40 -4.57 -19.61
N THR A 107 -0.07 -3.39 -19.97
CA THR A 107 0.54 -2.52 -20.99
C THR A 107 0.86 -1.16 -20.40
N LEU A 108 2.00 -0.58 -20.78
CA LEU A 108 2.34 0.83 -20.60
C LEU A 108 2.65 1.45 -21.95
N LEU A 109 1.96 2.55 -22.24
CA LEU A 109 2.18 3.40 -23.40
C LEU A 109 2.74 4.75 -22.95
N ASP A 110 3.64 5.33 -23.72
CA ASP A 110 4.07 6.72 -23.53
C ASP A 110 3.04 7.74 -24.03
N GLU A 111 3.38 9.02 -23.97
CA GLU A 111 2.49 10.12 -24.40
C GLU A 111 2.23 10.15 -25.91
N SER A 112 3.03 9.45 -26.71
CA SER A 112 2.86 9.27 -28.16
C SER A 112 2.16 7.95 -28.49
N GLU A 113 1.54 7.31 -27.49
CA GLU A 113 0.90 5.99 -27.58
C GLU A 113 1.86 4.85 -27.97
N LYS A 114 3.17 5.07 -27.87
CA LYS A 114 4.16 4.04 -28.16
C LYS A 114 4.24 3.06 -27.00
N GLU A 115 4.26 1.77 -27.32
CA GLU A 115 4.44 0.70 -26.35
C GLU A 115 5.83 0.76 -25.70
N VAL A 116 5.85 1.01 -24.39
CA VAL A 116 7.05 0.99 -23.54
C VAL A 116 7.19 -0.36 -22.86
N TYR A 117 6.06 -0.98 -22.54
CA TYR A 117 6.00 -2.29 -21.94
C TYR A 117 4.67 -2.95 -22.27
N LYS A 118 4.71 -4.22 -22.66
CA LYS A 118 3.54 -5.07 -22.76
C LYS A 118 3.91 -6.48 -22.34
N THR A 119 3.09 -7.06 -21.49
CA THR A 119 3.20 -8.48 -21.14
C THR A 119 1.83 -9.09 -21.12
N LYS A 120 1.70 -10.26 -21.75
CA LYS A 120 0.52 -11.12 -21.66
C LYS A 120 0.97 -12.47 -21.16
N PHE A 121 0.33 -12.96 -20.10
CA PHE A 121 0.68 -14.26 -19.53
C PHE A 121 -0.53 -14.95 -18.90
N ILE A 122 -0.41 -16.27 -18.78
CA ILE A 122 -1.42 -17.12 -18.16
C ILE A 122 -1.00 -17.33 -16.70
N ALA A 123 -1.91 -17.05 -15.78
CA ALA A 123 -1.71 -17.27 -14.36
C ALA A 123 -2.80 -18.20 -13.82
N PRO A 124 -2.75 -19.49 -14.16
CA PRO A 124 -3.78 -20.42 -13.72
C PRO A 124 -3.73 -20.53 -12.19
N ASN A 125 -4.90 -20.73 -11.58
CA ASN A 125 -5.06 -20.95 -10.14
C ASN A 125 -4.85 -19.72 -9.24
N THR A 126 -4.67 -18.52 -9.80
CA THR A 126 -4.69 -17.30 -8.98
C THR A 126 -6.08 -17.13 -8.34
N PRO A 127 -6.22 -17.19 -7.01
CA PRO A 127 -7.52 -17.06 -6.36
C PRO A 127 -8.03 -15.62 -6.44
N LYS A 128 -9.33 -15.43 -6.21
CA LYS A 128 -9.93 -14.10 -6.01
C LYS A 128 -9.16 -13.33 -4.94
N GLY A 129 -8.88 -12.05 -5.18
CA GLY A 129 -8.21 -11.19 -4.21
C GLY A 129 -7.43 -10.06 -4.87
N ILE A 130 -6.50 -9.50 -4.12
CA ILE A 130 -5.64 -8.39 -4.56
C ILE A 130 -4.31 -8.95 -5.06
N ILE A 131 -3.92 -8.55 -6.26
CA ILE A 131 -2.67 -8.94 -6.89
C ILE A 131 -1.81 -7.72 -7.21
N SER A 132 -0.51 -7.94 -7.36
CA SER A 132 0.45 -6.92 -7.77
C SER A 132 1.21 -7.35 -9.01
N LEU A 133 1.43 -6.45 -9.96
CA LEU A 133 2.27 -6.67 -11.14
C LEU A 133 3.35 -5.60 -11.24
N SER A 134 4.60 -6.02 -11.22
CA SER A 134 5.76 -5.14 -11.35
C SER A 134 6.26 -5.12 -12.79
N VAL A 135 6.62 -3.94 -13.28
CA VAL A 135 7.40 -3.83 -14.52
C VAL A 135 8.79 -4.45 -14.25
N PRO A 136 9.27 -5.40 -15.06
CA PRO A 136 10.59 -6.00 -14.85
C PRO A 136 11.73 -4.99 -15.05
N SER A 137 12.79 -5.10 -14.26
CA SER A 137 13.98 -4.23 -14.37
C SER A 137 14.73 -4.36 -15.70
N LYS A 138 14.51 -5.45 -16.45
CA LYS A 138 15.03 -5.66 -17.81
C LYS A 138 14.41 -4.72 -18.85
N GLN A 139 13.29 -4.08 -18.54
CA GLN A 139 12.60 -3.15 -19.42
C GLN A 139 13.19 -1.74 -19.29
N PRO A 140 13.05 -0.87 -20.30
CA PRO A 140 13.42 0.53 -20.19
C PRO A 140 12.76 1.18 -18.96
N PRO A 141 13.52 1.93 -18.13
CA PRO A 141 12.93 2.62 -17.00
C PRO A 141 11.98 3.72 -17.49
N LEU A 142 10.92 3.99 -16.74
CA LEU A 142 10.09 5.16 -17.02
C LEU A 142 10.94 6.43 -16.90
N GLU A 143 10.84 7.36 -17.84
CA GLU A 143 11.55 8.62 -17.77
C GLU A 143 10.92 9.57 -16.75
N ILE A 144 11.75 10.35 -16.06
CA ILE A 144 11.30 11.38 -15.11
C ILE A 144 10.54 12.48 -15.87
N GLY A 145 9.43 12.94 -15.30
CA GLY A 145 8.59 14.00 -15.85
C GLY A 145 7.55 13.50 -16.84
N LYS A 146 7.75 12.33 -17.46
CA LYS A 146 6.84 11.78 -18.46
C LYS A 146 5.63 11.07 -17.86
N ILE A 147 4.50 11.22 -18.54
CA ILE A 147 3.24 10.55 -18.20
C ILE A 147 3.09 9.31 -19.08
N TYR A 148 2.69 8.19 -18.47
CA TYR A 148 2.41 6.94 -19.17
C TYR A 148 0.97 6.54 -18.95
N THR A 149 0.36 5.96 -19.97
CA THR A 149 -0.95 5.31 -19.86
C THR A 149 -0.74 3.84 -19.59
N TRP A 150 -1.24 3.35 -18.47
CA TRP A 150 -1.25 1.93 -18.16
C TRP A 150 -2.63 1.33 -18.42
N SER A 151 -2.67 0.08 -18.86
CA SER A 151 -3.90 -0.71 -18.93
C SER A 151 -3.68 -2.10 -18.38
N PHE A 152 -4.66 -2.59 -17.64
CA PHE A 152 -4.72 -3.95 -17.15
C PHE A 152 -5.98 -4.62 -17.67
N SER A 153 -5.80 -5.76 -18.31
CA SER A 153 -6.87 -6.50 -18.99
C SER A 153 -6.91 -7.94 -18.50
N ILE A 154 -8.11 -8.44 -18.21
CA ILE A 154 -8.37 -9.86 -17.98
C ILE A 154 -9.17 -10.41 -19.17
N PHE A 155 -8.57 -11.35 -19.88
CA PHE A 155 -9.23 -12.17 -20.89
C PHE A 155 -9.84 -13.38 -20.19
N CYS A 156 -11.15 -13.58 -20.35
CA CYS A 156 -11.93 -14.66 -19.74
C CYS A 156 -11.85 -15.97 -20.52
N ASP A 157 -11.52 -15.87 -21.82
CA ASP A 157 -11.29 -16.98 -22.71
C ASP A 157 -10.31 -16.53 -23.79
N TYR A 158 -9.02 -16.44 -23.43
CA TYR A 158 -8.02 -15.82 -24.30
C TYR A 158 -7.81 -16.56 -25.64
N LYS A 159 -8.30 -17.79 -25.74
CA LYS A 159 -8.26 -18.61 -26.96
C LYS A 159 -9.41 -18.29 -27.91
N ASN A 160 -10.48 -17.71 -27.41
CA ASN A 160 -11.58 -17.25 -28.22
C ASN A 160 -11.25 -15.87 -28.80
N VAL A 161 -11.28 -15.79 -30.13
CA VAL A 161 -10.97 -14.56 -30.88
C VAL A 161 -12.01 -13.45 -30.61
N GLU A 162 -13.23 -13.83 -30.21
CA GLU A 162 -14.30 -12.89 -29.87
C GLU A 162 -14.30 -12.45 -28.40
N ASP A 163 -13.31 -12.90 -27.60
CA ASP A 163 -13.22 -12.50 -26.19
C ASP A 163 -13.02 -11.00 -26.05
N LYS A 164 -13.85 -10.38 -25.20
CA LYS A 164 -13.79 -8.95 -24.88
C LYS A 164 -13.24 -8.84 -23.46
N PRO A 165 -11.96 -8.47 -23.29
CA PRO A 165 -11.36 -8.45 -21.98
C PRO A 165 -11.95 -7.34 -21.10
N GLY A 166 -12.19 -7.66 -19.83
CA GLY A 166 -12.45 -6.64 -18.82
C GLY A 166 -11.19 -5.80 -18.64
N THR A 167 -11.26 -4.49 -18.86
CA THR A 167 -10.08 -3.63 -18.93
C THR A 167 -10.26 -2.39 -18.08
N VAL A 168 -9.28 -2.14 -17.20
CA VAL A 168 -9.11 -0.88 -16.48
C VAL A 168 -7.86 -0.17 -16.97
N LYS A 169 -7.94 1.14 -17.14
CA LYS A 169 -6.83 1.97 -17.61
C LYS A 169 -6.67 3.21 -16.75
N GLY A 170 -5.46 3.73 -16.67
CA GLY A 170 -5.17 4.96 -15.95
C GLY A 170 -3.84 5.55 -16.38
N LYS A 171 -3.41 6.57 -15.66
CA LYS A 171 -2.16 7.27 -15.91
C LYS A 171 -1.23 7.18 -14.70
N ILE A 172 0.07 7.18 -14.99
CA ILE A 172 1.16 7.22 -14.01
C ILE A 172 2.21 8.22 -14.48
N GLN A 173 2.77 9.01 -13.58
CA GLN A 173 3.91 9.86 -13.88
C GLN A 173 5.08 9.52 -12.97
N ARG A 174 6.26 9.32 -13.56
CA ARG A 174 7.48 9.21 -12.76
C ARG A 174 7.99 10.60 -12.43
N VAL A 175 8.15 10.91 -11.16
CA VAL A 175 8.74 12.17 -10.68
C VAL A 175 10.15 11.94 -10.16
N ALA A 176 10.94 13.01 -10.11
CA ALA A 176 12.29 12.95 -9.54
C ALA A 176 12.21 12.71 -8.02
N LEU A 177 13.11 11.87 -7.50
CA LEU A 177 13.31 11.75 -6.07
C LEU A 177 14.06 12.99 -5.57
N SER A 178 13.37 13.91 -4.88
CA SER A 178 14.01 15.13 -4.38
C SER A 178 14.99 14.83 -3.24
N PRO A 179 16.04 15.65 -3.04
CA PRO A 179 16.97 15.47 -1.92
C PRO A 179 16.27 15.51 -0.55
N ALA A 180 15.26 16.35 -0.39
CA ALA A 180 14.46 16.41 0.83
C ALA A 180 13.70 15.10 1.09
N LEU A 181 13.06 14.53 0.05
CA LEU A 181 12.37 13.25 0.15
C LEU A 181 13.35 12.10 0.40
N GLN A 182 14.54 12.12 -0.21
CA GLN A 182 15.59 11.13 0.05
C GLN A 182 16.01 11.13 1.52
N THR A 183 16.21 12.32 2.12
CA THR A 183 16.52 12.46 3.55
C THR A 183 15.38 11.95 4.44
N GLN A 184 14.12 12.27 4.11
CA GLN A 184 12.97 11.75 4.85
C GLN A 184 12.93 10.22 4.80
N LEU A 185 13.08 9.62 3.61
CA LEU A 185 13.07 8.16 3.44
C LEU A 185 14.22 7.49 4.18
N ALA A 186 15.42 8.09 4.19
CA ALA A 186 16.56 7.57 4.94
C ALA A 186 16.33 7.55 6.46
N SER A 187 15.44 8.41 6.97
CA SER A 187 15.07 8.44 8.39
C SER A 187 13.99 7.42 8.79
N ALA A 188 13.33 6.79 7.83
CA ALA A 188 12.26 5.83 8.09
C ALA A 188 12.81 4.55 8.75
N LYS A 189 12.25 4.19 9.90
CA LYS A 189 12.64 3.01 10.69
C LYS A 189 11.74 1.81 10.47
N SER A 190 10.64 1.97 9.74
CA SER A 190 9.71 0.90 9.43
C SER A 190 9.05 1.07 8.05
N PRO A 191 8.53 -0.02 7.45
CA PRO A 191 7.79 0.09 6.20
C PRO A 191 6.54 0.98 6.29
N LEU A 192 5.92 1.07 7.49
CA LEU A 192 4.78 1.94 7.71
C LEU A 192 5.19 3.43 7.66
N GLU A 193 6.33 3.78 8.27
CA GLU A 193 6.89 5.14 8.18
C GLU A 193 7.28 5.48 6.74
N GLN A 194 7.95 4.55 6.05
CA GLN A 194 8.31 4.73 4.64
C GLN A 194 7.07 4.95 3.75
N ALA A 195 6.04 4.12 3.90
CA ALA A 195 4.78 4.29 3.18
C ALA A 195 4.11 5.64 3.50
N SER A 196 4.15 6.07 4.77
CA SER A 196 3.58 7.35 5.20
C SER A 196 4.30 8.54 4.57
N ILE A 197 5.62 8.49 4.47
CA ILE A 197 6.42 9.50 3.77
C ILE A 197 6.03 9.57 2.29
N TYR A 198 5.94 8.42 1.60
CA TYR A 198 5.46 8.39 0.22
C TYR A 198 4.06 8.98 0.07
N ALA A 199 3.14 8.64 0.99
CA ALA A 199 1.75 9.07 0.93
C ALA A 199 1.60 10.59 1.10
N GLN A 200 2.39 11.18 2.00
CA GLN A 200 2.43 12.63 2.22
C GLN A 200 3.03 13.39 1.04
N ASN A 201 3.90 12.73 0.26
CA ASN A 201 4.51 13.26 -0.96
C ASN A 201 3.77 12.85 -2.26
N SER A 202 2.50 12.45 -2.16
CA SER A 202 1.63 12.13 -3.30
C SER A 202 2.04 10.91 -4.15
N LEU A 203 2.94 10.06 -3.65
CA LEU A 203 3.50 8.90 -4.36
C LEU A 203 2.65 7.64 -4.16
N TRP A 204 1.44 7.64 -4.73
CA TRP A 204 0.44 6.58 -4.54
C TRP A 204 0.99 5.16 -4.81
N PHE A 205 1.66 4.97 -5.95
CA PHE A 205 2.13 3.65 -6.37
C PHE A 205 3.21 3.11 -5.42
N ASP A 206 4.11 3.98 -4.94
CA ASP A 206 5.15 3.63 -3.96
C ASP A 206 4.55 3.33 -2.58
N THR A 207 3.55 4.11 -2.14
CA THR A 207 2.82 3.85 -0.90
C THR A 207 2.15 2.47 -0.91
N MET A 208 1.34 2.20 -1.95
CA MET A 208 0.64 0.92 -2.12
C MET A 208 1.63 -0.24 -2.15
N THR A 209 2.71 -0.11 -2.91
CA THR A 209 3.72 -1.16 -3.05
C THR A 209 4.47 -1.44 -1.76
N THR A 210 4.82 -0.40 -1.02
CA THR A 210 5.49 -0.52 0.28
C THR A 210 4.61 -1.27 1.27
N LEU A 211 3.34 -0.87 1.42
CA LEU A 211 2.40 -1.53 2.33
C LEU A 211 2.09 -2.96 1.89
N GLY A 212 1.68 -3.15 0.63
CA GLY A 212 1.21 -4.44 0.14
C GLY A 212 2.31 -5.51 0.14
N THR A 213 3.54 -5.12 -0.22
CA THR A 213 4.70 -6.04 -0.14
C THR A 213 5.00 -6.39 1.32
N SER A 214 5.00 -5.41 2.22
CA SER A 214 5.25 -5.64 3.64
C SER A 214 4.21 -6.54 4.29
N ILE A 215 2.93 -6.39 3.92
CA ILE A 215 1.84 -7.27 4.38
C ILE A 215 2.07 -8.70 3.89
N ARG A 216 2.49 -8.86 2.63
CA ARG A 216 2.78 -10.18 2.04
C ARG A 216 3.97 -10.88 2.70
N THR A 217 5.03 -10.15 3.04
CA THR A 217 6.25 -10.72 3.63
C THR A 217 6.14 -10.96 5.13
N SER A 218 5.41 -10.12 5.86
CA SER A 218 5.36 -10.17 7.33
C SER A 218 4.27 -11.10 7.90
N GLY A 219 3.44 -11.71 7.04
CA GLY A 219 2.38 -12.63 7.45
C GLY A 219 1.26 -11.98 8.28
N LYS A 220 0.43 -12.78 8.94
CA LYS A 220 -0.82 -12.35 9.63
C LYS A 220 -0.63 -11.46 10.89
N LYS A 221 0.58 -11.01 11.23
CA LYS A 221 0.89 -10.46 12.57
C LYS A 221 0.98 -8.92 12.69
N HIS A 222 0.75 -8.14 11.63
CA HIS A 222 0.87 -6.68 11.71
C HIS A 222 -0.44 -5.95 11.48
N THR A 223 -1.17 -5.71 12.58
CA THR A 223 -2.42 -4.94 12.58
C THR A 223 -2.26 -3.52 12.06
N SER A 224 -1.11 -2.88 12.29
CA SER A 224 -0.85 -1.50 11.87
C SER A 224 -0.70 -1.34 10.35
N LEU A 225 0.01 -2.25 9.67
CA LEU A 225 0.14 -2.25 8.21
C LEU A 225 -1.20 -2.50 7.52
N THR A 226 -1.98 -3.46 8.03
CA THR A 226 -3.33 -3.73 7.51
C THR A 226 -4.28 -2.55 7.76
N THR A 227 -4.17 -1.88 8.91
CA THR A 227 -4.94 -0.66 9.20
C THR A 227 -4.60 0.44 8.20
N ALA A 228 -3.30 0.69 7.97
CA ALA A 228 -2.84 1.69 7.02
C ALA A 228 -3.30 1.37 5.59
N TRP A 229 -3.18 0.11 5.15
CA TRP A 229 -3.69 -0.36 3.86
C TRP A 229 -5.18 -0.07 3.69
N ASN A 230 -5.97 -0.44 4.69
CA ASN A 230 -7.42 -0.22 4.68
C ASN A 230 -7.78 1.27 4.67
N ASP A 231 -7.07 2.10 5.43
CA ASP A 231 -7.30 3.54 5.47
C ASP A 231 -6.93 4.20 4.14
N LEU A 232 -5.91 3.71 3.44
CA LEU A 232 -5.54 4.17 2.11
C LEU A 232 -6.62 3.82 1.07
N LEU A 233 -7.13 2.58 1.08
CA LEU A 233 -8.24 2.16 0.22
C LEU A 233 -9.52 2.97 0.48
N LYS A 234 -9.83 3.29 1.74
CA LYS A 234 -10.97 4.17 2.07
C LYS A 234 -10.80 5.57 1.49
N GLN A 235 -9.61 6.16 1.60
CA GLN A 235 -9.30 7.49 1.04
C GLN A 235 -9.47 7.53 -0.48
N ALA A 236 -9.19 6.42 -1.17
CA ALA A 236 -9.39 6.27 -2.62
C ALA A 236 -10.80 5.80 -3.03
N ASN A 237 -11.75 5.73 -2.09
CA ASN A 237 -13.11 5.19 -2.32
C ASN A 237 -13.15 3.73 -2.81
N LEU A 238 -12.14 2.93 -2.47
CA LEU A 238 -11.99 1.51 -2.86
C LEU A 238 -12.51 0.57 -1.75
N LYS A 239 -13.63 0.94 -1.12
CA LYS A 239 -14.14 0.25 0.09
C LYS A 239 -14.44 -1.23 -0.15
N ASN A 240 -14.87 -1.58 -1.35
CA ASN A 240 -15.20 -2.96 -1.73
C ASN A 240 -13.96 -3.89 -1.79
N SER A 241 -12.75 -3.33 -1.81
CA SER A 241 -11.50 -4.11 -1.83
C SER A 241 -10.87 -4.27 -0.45
N ILE A 242 -11.40 -3.63 0.60
CA ILE A 242 -10.81 -3.65 1.96
C ILE A 242 -10.78 -5.07 2.55
N SER A 243 -11.82 -5.87 2.30
CA SER A 243 -11.94 -7.24 2.83
C SER A 243 -11.24 -8.29 1.98
N GLU A 244 -10.59 -7.90 0.88
CA GLU A 244 -10.02 -8.82 -0.09
C GLU A 244 -8.57 -9.17 0.26
N PRO A 245 -8.18 -10.46 0.22
CA PRO A 245 -6.84 -10.86 0.62
C PRO A 245 -5.80 -10.48 -0.42
N ILE A 246 -4.63 -9.99 0.03
CA ILE A 246 -3.45 -9.91 -0.84
C ILE A 246 -2.99 -11.33 -1.15
N THR A 247 -3.04 -11.66 -2.44
CA THR A 247 -2.87 -12.99 -2.97
C THR A 247 -1.55 -13.08 -3.73
N PRO A 248 -0.75 -14.15 -3.54
CA PRO A 248 0.38 -14.41 -4.40
C PRO A 248 -0.10 -14.58 -5.85
N CYS A 249 0.36 -13.70 -6.72
CA CYS A 249 0.10 -13.80 -8.14
C CYS A 249 1.37 -13.53 -8.91
N CYS A 250 1.51 -14.38 -9.91
CA CYS A 250 2.05 -14.08 -11.21
C CYS A 250 3.49 -13.61 -11.21
N LYS A 251 4.40 -14.57 -11.41
CA LYS A 251 5.72 -14.24 -11.93
C LYS A 251 5.52 -13.81 -13.38
N VAL A 252 5.64 -12.50 -13.63
CA VAL A 252 5.75 -11.96 -14.97
C VAL A 252 6.96 -12.61 -15.65
N PRO A 253 6.83 -13.19 -16.86
CA PRO A 253 7.94 -13.84 -17.56
C PRO A 253 9.06 -12.88 -18.02
#